data_AF-A0A7K3ZWT1-F1
#
_entry.id   AF-A0A7K3ZWT1-F1
#
_cell.length_a   1.000
_cell.length_b   1.000
_cell.length_c   1.000
_cell.angle_alpha   90.00
_cell.angle_beta   90.00
_cell.angle_gamma   90.00
#
_symmetry.space_group_name_H-M   'P 1'
#
loop_
_entity.id
_entity.type
_entity.pdbx_description
1 polymer ?
#
loop_
_entity_poly.entity_id
_entity_poly.type
_entity_poly.pdbx_seq_one_letter_code
_entity_poly.pdbx_strand_id
1 'polypeptide(L)'
;MLVEDIMSRDPLYVEDSTYLTKARQIIRDNHVRGLPVLSNKGTVLGIVTNQDMLRVTSTRSNVTVSGYVVSVPTVSGKTPVLDAARLMLREKKGLLPVIESEEKPVLKGVVSLLDIFMNIDLERIPEKQVSEIMTTKVVTTRPDDPITRIWDLMIEKDFTGLPVVKDDRTIGMITRFDMLKGTARIGKESERRPSDSMQMTVEKIMSTPLYSVKPEDNVASVIEHMLKHGVGRMSVVEDGMLVGIVDRNDLIKCYLGE
;
A
#
# COMPACT_ATOMS: atom_id res chain seq x y z
N MET A 1 -22.48 0.47 -10.39
CA MET A 1 -21.21 -0.25 -10.55
C MET A 1 -21.09 -1.29 -9.45
N LEU A 2 -20.93 -2.54 -9.86
CA LEU A 2 -20.73 -3.71 -9.01
C LEU A 2 -19.26 -4.09 -9.02
N VAL A 3 -18.84 -4.89 -8.03
CA VAL A 3 -17.46 -5.37 -7.92
C VAL A 3 -17.03 -6.12 -9.18
N GLU A 4 -17.91 -6.91 -9.80
CA GLU A 4 -17.58 -7.65 -11.04
C GLU A 4 -17.25 -6.77 -12.25
N ASP A 5 -17.65 -5.50 -12.22
CA ASP A 5 -17.36 -4.53 -13.27
C ASP A 5 -15.88 -4.09 -13.25
N ILE A 6 -15.24 -4.15 -12.07
CA ILE A 6 -13.88 -3.58 -11.84
C ILE A 6 -12.86 -4.58 -11.27
N MET A 7 -13.30 -5.75 -10.81
CA MET A 7 -12.40 -6.74 -10.18
C MET A 7 -11.39 -7.31 -11.18
N SER A 8 -10.20 -7.65 -10.68
CA SER A 8 -9.26 -8.48 -11.43
C SER A 8 -9.74 -9.93 -11.43
N ARG A 9 -9.98 -10.48 -12.63
CA ARG A 9 -10.50 -11.85 -12.86
C ARG A 9 -9.42 -12.92 -12.90
N ASP A 10 -8.15 -12.53 -13.02
CA ASP A 10 -6.99 -13.41 -12.95
C ASP A 10 -6.08 -12.97 -11.80
N PRO A 11 -6.54 -13.14 -10.54
CA PRO A 11 -5.80 -12.65 -9.39
C PRO A 11 -4.56 -13.52 -9.14
N LEU A 12 -3.43 -12.87 -8.91
CA LEU A 12 -2.29 -13.56 -8.29
C LEU A 12 -2.69 -13.97 -6.87
N TYR A 13 -2.50 -15.24 -6.54
CA TYR A 13 -2.75 -15.81 -5.22
C TYR A 13 -1.59 -16.73 -4.80
N VAL A 14 -1.63 -17.16 -3.53
CA VAL A 14 -0.72 -18.19 -2.99
C VAL A 14 -1.52 -19.21 -2.20
N GLU A 15 -1.01 -20.44 -2.10
CA GLU A 15 -1.55 -21.44 -1.17
C GLU A 15 -0.93 -21.26 0.22
N ASP A 16 -1.61 -21.72 1.27
CA ASP A 16 -1.14 -21.63 2.67
C ASP A 16 0.24 -22.27 2.93
N SER A 17 0.57 -23.29 2.16
CA SER A 17 1.87 -23.99 2.14
C SER A 17 2.99 -23.24 1.42
N THR A 18 2.67 -22.16 0.70
CA THR A 18 3.65 -21.38 -0.07
C THR A 18 4.66 -20.74 0.87
N TYR A 19 5.95 -20.83 0.54
CA TYR A 19 6.99 -20.13 1.31
C TYR A 19 6.80 -18.62 1.24
N LEU A 20 6.99 -17.97 2.38
CA LEU A 20 6.84 -16.53 2.52
C LEU A 20 7.81 -15.75 1.63
N THR A 21 8.99 -16.32 1.37
CA THR A 21 9.98 -15.78 0.42
C THR A 21 9.44 -15.74 -1.03
N LYS A 22 8.66 -16.75 -1.43
CA LYS A 22 8.01 -16.80 -2.75
C LYS A 22 6.85 -15.80 -2.82
N ALA A 23 6.02 -15.69 -1.78
CA ALA A 23 4.97 -14.68 -1.71
C ALA A 23 5.54 -13.25 -1.81
N ARG A 24 6.63 -12.98 -1.10
CA ARG A 24 7.36 -11.70 -1.19
C ARG A 24 7.88 -11.43 -2.60
N GLN A 25 8.41 -12.44 -3.26
CA GLN A 25 8.84 -12.33 -4.65
C GLN A 25 7.66 -11.98 -5.57
N ILE A 26 6.52 -12.67 -5.45
CA ILE A 26 5.33 -12.40 -6.26
C ILE A 26 4.85 -10.95 -6.05
N ILE A 27 4.74 -10.51 -4.79
CA ILE A 27 4.37 -9.13 -4.42
C ILE A 27 5.30 -8.10 -5.07
N ARG A 28 6.61 -8.31 -4.96
CA ARG A 28 7.62 -7.38 -5.48
C ARG A 28 7.63 -7.35 -7.00
N ASP A 29 7.72 -8.51 -7.64
CA ASP A 29 7.94 -8.62 -9.09
C ASP A 29 6.69 -8.16 -9.86
N ASN A 30 5.48 -8.39 -9.31
CA ASN A 30 4.22 -7.98 -9.94
C ASN A 30 3.66 -6.66 -9.41
N HIS A 31 4.38 -5.96 -8.52
CA HIS A 31 3.96 -4.67 -7.96
C HIS A 31 2.57 -4.68 -7.29
N VAL A 32 2.13 -5.83 -6.77
CA VAL A 32 0.84 -5.97 -6.09
C VAL A 32 0.98 -5.70 -4.59
N ARG A 33 -0.06 -5.16 -3.95
CA ARG A 33 -0.02 -4.80 -2.52
C ARG A 33 -0.26 -5.98 -1.58
N GLY A 34 -0.84 -7.05 -2.09
CA GLY A 34 -1.11 -8.28 -1.36
C GLY A 34 -1.66 -9.37 -2.27
N LEU A 35 -1.82 -10.56 -1.71
CA LEU A 35 -2.25 -11.77 -2.39
C LEU A 35 -3.29 -12.47 -1.53
N PRO A 36 -4.41 -12.95 -2.10
CA PRO A 36 -5.26 -13.93 -1.44
C PRO A 36 -4.46 -15.18 -1.10
N VAL A 37 -4.77 -15.76 0.06
CA VAL A 37 -4.25 -17.05 0.49
C VAL A 37 -5.36 -18.08 0.38
N LEU A 38 -5.11 -19.14 -0.38
CA LEU A 38 -6.06 -20.23 -0.58
C LEU A 38 -5.67 -21.47 0.22
N SER A 39 -6.66 -22.25 0.62
CA SER A 39 -6.45 -23.63 1.06
C SER A 39 -6.14 -24.53 -0.14
N ASN A 40 -5.66 -25.74 0.13
CA ASN A 40 -5.53 -26.80 -0.87
C ASN A 40 -6.85 -27.19 -1.57
N LYS A 41 -8.01 -26.78 -1.03
CA LYS A 41 -9.34 -26.98 -1.62
C LYS A 41 -9.80 -25.77 -2.47
N GLY A 42 -8.96 -24.75 -2.64
CA GLY A 42 -9.28 -23.54 -3.40
C GLY A 42 -10.17 -22.53 -2.67
N THR A 43 -10.39 -22.71 -1.37
CA THR A 43 -11.18 -21.77 -0.55
C THR A 43 -10.30 -20.64 -0.03
N VAL A 44 -10.85 -19.43 0.05
CA VAL A 44 -10.13 -18.27 0.59
C VAL A 44 -9.94 -18.42 2.11
N LEU A 45 -8.70 -18.33 2.58
CA LEU A 45 -8.34 -18.32 4.00
C LEU A 45 -8.09 -16.91 4.54
N GLY A 46 -7.71 -15.98 3.67
CA GLY A 46 -7.39 -14.59 4.01
C GLY A 46 -6.47 -13.96 2.97
N ILE A 47 -5.65 -13.02 3.40
CA ILE A 47 -4.65 -12.35 2.56
C ILE A 47 -3.28 -12.27 3.24
N VAL A 48 -2.24 -12.09 2.44
CA VAL A 48 -0.93 -11.58 2.88
C VAL A 48 -0.59 -10.31 2.10
N THR A 49 0.08 -9.36 2.74
CA THR A 49 0.34 -8.03 2.19
C THR A 49 1.83 -7.69 2.20
N ASN A 50 2.19 -6.59 1.54
CA ASN A 50 3.56 -6.07 1.59
C ASN A 50 4.03 -5.75 3.02
N GLN A 51 3.13 -5.42 3.96
CA GLN A 51 3.47 -5.21 5.37
C GLN A 51 3.93 -6.50 6.03
N ASP A 52 3.23 -7.60 5.75
CA ASP A 52 3.57 -8.93 6.25
C ASP A 52 4.93 -9.35 5.69
N MET A 53 5.21 -9.00 4.42
CA MET A 53 6.50 -9.26 3.79
C MET A 53 7.66 -8.46 4.42
N LEU A 54 7.39 -7.28 5.00
CA LEU A 54 8.43 -6.52 5.72
C LEU A 54 8.81 -7.19 7.05
N ARG A 55 7.93 -8.00 7.65
CA ARG A 55 8.30 -8.76 8.87
C ARG A 55 9.32 -9.87 8.61
N VAL A 56 9.61 -10.15 7.33
CA VAL A 56 10.45 -11.23 6.87
C VAL A 56 11.81 -10.68 6.47
N THR A 57 12.72 -10.64 7.44
CA THR A 57 14.07 -10.13 7.24
C THR A 57 14.98 -11.16 6.57
N SER A 58 14.73 -12.45 6.78
CA SER A 58 15.56 -13.53 6.21
C SER A 58 15.16 -13.87 4.77
N THR A 59 16.17 -13.98 3.89
CA THR A 59 15.99 -14.47 2.52
C THR A 59 15.90 -16.00 2.42
N ARG A 60 16.22 -16.72 3.51
CA ARG A 60 16.14 -18.18 3.61
C ARG A 60 15.34 -18.51 4.86
N SER A 61 14.04 -18.64 4.68
CA SER A 61 13.13 -19.04 5.74
C SER A 61 12.27 -20.19 5.23
N ASN A 62 12.17 -21.26 6.00
CA ASN A 62 11.24 -22.36 5.75
C ASN A 62 9.82 -22.03 6.23
N VAL A 63 9.58 -20.77 6.59
CA VAL A 63 8.27 -20.29 7.04
C VAL A 63 7.34 -20.10 5.85
N THR A 64 6.14 -20.65 5.99
CA THR A 64 5.06 -20.58 5.01
C THR A 64 4.14 -19.40 5.29
N VAL A 65 3.32 -19.03 4.30
CA VAL A 65 2.36 -17.93 4.43
C VAL A 65 1.28 -18.21 5.48
N SER A 66 0.99 -19.48 5.80
CA SER A 66 0.03 -19.89 6.83
C SER A 66 0.21 -19.16 8.18
N GLY A 67 1.44 -18.88 8.62
CA GLY A 67 1.72 -18.16 9.87
C GLY A 67 1.50 -16.64 9.82
N TYR A 68 1.20 -16.09 8.65
CA TYR A 68 1.06 -14.65 8.39
C TYR A 68 -0.29 -14.30 7.75
N VAL A 69 -1.17 -15.28 7.56
CA VAL A 69 -2.48 -15.04 6.96
C VAL A 69 -3.29 -14.13 7.89
N VAL A 70 -3.77 -13.03 7.32
CA VAL A 70 -4.73 -12.16 7.98
C VAL A 70 -6.09 -12.46 7.38
N SER A 71 -7.03 -12.88 8.23
CA SER A 71 -8.43 -13.02 7.83
C SER A 71 -8.97 -11.65 7.43
N VAL A 72 -9.63 -11.59 6.29
CA VAL A 72 -10.30 -10.39 5.78
C VAL A 72 -11.67 -10.79 5.25
N PRO A 73 -12.66 -9.90 5.30
CA PRO A 73 -13.95 -10.15 4.67
C PRO A 73 -13.80 -10.45 3.18
N THR A 74 -14.69 -11.28 2.67
CA THR A 74 -14.85 -11.54 1.25
C THR A 74 -16.05 -10.77 0.71
N VAL A 75 -16.06 -10.56 -0.60
CA VAL A 75 -17.21 -9.99 -1.32
C VAL A 75 -17.58 -10.89 -2.49
N SER A 76 -18.78 -10.72 -3.05
CA SER A 76 -19.16 -11.38 -4.31
C SER A 76 -19.06 -10.39 -5.47
N GLY A 77 -19.09 -10.89 -6.71
CA GLY A 77 -19.17 -10.02 -7.89
C GLY A 77 -20.37 -9.06 -7.88
N LYS A 78 -21.45 -9.44 -7.20
CA LYS A 78 -22.69 -8.66 -7.08
C LYS A 78 -22.65 -7.60 -5.98
N THR A 79 -21.59 -7.55 -5.17
CA THR A 79 -21.46 -6.53 -4.12
C THR A 79 -21.30 -5.15 -4.77
N PRO A 80 -22.04 -4.11 -4.32
CA PRO A 80 -21.82 -2.75 -4.81
C PRO A 80 -20.41 -2.26 -4.50
N VAL A 81 -19.78 -1.55 -5.45
CA VAL A 81 -18.39 -1.04 -5.29
C VAL A 81 -18.24 -0.15 -4.04
N LEU A 82 -19.24 0.67 -3.75
CA LEU A 82 -19.21 1.56 -2.58
C LEU A 82 -19.24 0.79 -1.26
N ASP A 83 -19.93 -0.35 -1.22
CA ASP A 83 -19.97 -1.18 -0.01
C ASP A 83 -18.64 -1.91 0.19
N ALA A 84 -18.01 -2.36 -0.90
CA ALA A 84 -16.64 -2.88 -0.85
C ALA A 84 -15.65 -1.81 -0.39
N ALA A 85 -15.78 -0.55 -0.85
CA ALA A 85 -14.94 0.57 -0.41
C ALA A 85 -15.07 0.82 1.10
N ARG A 86 -16.30 0.90 1.62
CA ARG A 86 -16.57 1.08 3.06
C ARG A 86 -16.00 -0.08 3.88
N LEU A 87 -16.16 -1.31 3.40
CA LEU A 87 -15.61 -2.49 4.04
C LEU A 87 -14.08 -2.42 4.12
N MET A 88 -13.41 -2.07 3.01
CA MET A 88 -11.96 -1.89 2.97
C MET A 88 -11.47 -0.83 3.96
N LEU A 89 -12.13 0.34 4.00
CA LEU A 89 -11.77 1.44 4.90
C LEU A 89 -11.97 1.06 6.37
N ARG A 90 -13.10 0.42 6.70
CA ARG A 90 -13.42 0.00 8.07
C ARG A 90 -12.44 -1.05 8.60
N GLU A 91 -12.15 -2.07 7.80
CA GLU A 91 -11.22 -3.13 8.18
C GLU A 91 -9.74 -2.69 8.06
N LYS A 92 -9.48 -1.50 7.49
CA LYS A 92 -8.15 -0.99 7.15
C LYS A 92 -7.39 -1.96 6.24
N LYS A 93 -8.07 -2.53 5.25
CA LYS A 93 -7.52 -3.48 4.28
C LYS A 93 -7.78 -2.98 2.87
N GLY A 94 -6.71 -2.83 2.10
CA GLY A 94 -6.79 -2.30 0.73
C GLY A 94 -7.10 -3.32 -0.36
N LEU A 95 -7.41 -4.57 0.01
CA LEU A 95 -7.68 -5.67 -0.91
C LEU A 95 -8.69 -6.63 -0.28
N LEU A 96 -9.70 -7.01 -1.05
CA LEU A 96 -10.71 -8.01 -0.68
C LEU A 96 -10.76 -9.11 -1.74
N PRO A 97 -10.70 -10.40 -1.33
CA PRO A 97 -10.99 -11.51 -2.21
C PRO A 97 -12.45 -11.49 -2.67
N VAL A 98 -12.66 -11.72 -3.98
CA VAL A 98 -14.00 -11.88 -4.56
C VAL A 98 -14.28 -13.37 -4.72
N ILE A 99 -15.34 -13.85 -4.07
CA ILE A 99 -15.77 -15.25 -4.10
C ILE A 99 -17.04 -15.43 -4.94
N GLU A 100 -17.33 -16.66 -5.34
CA GLU A 100 -18.57 -16.99 -6.07
C GLU A 100 -19.82 -16.68 -5.23
N SER A 101 -19.87 -17.21 -4.01
CA SER A 101 -20.88 -16.91 -3.00
C SER A 101 -20.41 -17.37 -1.61
N GLU A 102 -21.09 -16.96 -0.55
CA GLU A 102 -20.83 -17.45 0.82
C GLU A 102 -20.96 -18.99 0.92
N GLU A 103 -21.89 -19.59 0.17
CA GLU A 103 -22.08 -21.04 0.10
C GLU A 103 -20.96 -21.76 -0.67
N LYS A 104 -20.31 -21.05 -1.61
CA LYS A 104 -19.22 -21.55 -2.46
C LYS A 104 -18.06 -20.55 -2.42
N PRO A 105 -17.23 -20.55 -1.35
CA PRO A 105 -16.16 -19.56 -1.14
C PRO A 105 -14.93 -19.78 -2.02
N VAL A 106 -15.16 -20.07 -3.30
CA VAL A 106 -14.17 -20.24 -4.36
C VAL A 106 -13.79 -18.87 -4.89
N LEU A 107 -12.49 -18.58 -4.96
CA LEU A 107 -11.97 -17.32 -5.48
C LEU A 107 -12.34 -17.15 -6.96
N LYS A 108 -12.98 -16.02 -7.30
CA LYS A 108 -13.30 -15.57 -8.66
C LYS A 108 -12.49 -14.36 -9.10
N GLY A 109 -11.91 -13.63 -8.15
CA GLY A 109 -11.17 -12.42 -8.43
C GLY A 109 -10.66 -11.73 -7.17
N VAL A 110 -10.09 -10.55 -7.34
CA VAL A 110 -9.79 -9.61 -6.25
C VAL A 110 -10.25 -8.22 -6.64
N VAL A 111 -10.66 -7.45 -5.63
CA VAL A 111 -10.90 -6.01 -5.77
C VAL A 111 -10.05 -5.30 -4.73
N SER A 112 -9.40 -4.22 -5.12
CA SER A 112 -8.54 -3.40 -4.29
C SER A 112 -8.99 -1.94 -4.27
N LEU A 113 -8.49 -1.19 -3.30
CA LEU A 113 -8.72 0.27 -3.28
C LEU A 113 -8.17 0.95 -4.53
N LEU A 114 -7.16 0.38 -5.21
CA LEU A 114 -6.68 0.92 -6.49
C LEU A 114 -7.73 0.73 -7.59
N ASP A 115 -8.37 -0.43 -7.66
CA ASP A 115 -9.42 -0.70 -8.66
C ASP A 115 -10.60 0.26 -8.48
N ILE A 116 -11.00 0.50 -7.22
CA ILE A 116 -12.03 1.48 -6.88
C ILE A 116 -11.56 2.89 -7.25
N PHE A 117 -10.34 3.26 -6.88
CA PHE A 117 -9.77 4.59 -7.15
C PHE A 117 -9.68 4.90 -8.65
N MET A 118 -9.32 3.92 -9.48
CA MET A 118 -9.27 4.07 -10.95
C MET A 118 -10.65 4.25 -11.59
N ASN A 119 -11.72 3.89 -10.88
CA ASN A 119 -13.11 3.95 -11.37
C ASN A 119 -13.96 4.95 -10.56
N ILE A 120 -13.34 5.89 -9.85
CA ILE A 120 -14.04 6.99 -9.19
C ILE A 120 -14.70 7.89 -10.24
N ASP A 121 -15.95 8.24 -9.97
CA ASP A 121 -16.66 9.26 -10.71
C ASP A 121 -16.28 10.64 -10.16
N LEU A 122 -15.44 11.38 -10.91
CA LEU A 122 -14.94 12.69 -10.49
C LEU A 122 -16.05 13.73 -10.36
N GLU A 123 -17.16 13.60 -11.10
CA GLU A 123 -18.30 14.53 -11.03
C GLU A 123 -19.05 14.44 -9.70
N ARG A 124 -18.87 13.32 -8.96
CA ARG A 124 -19.51 13.08 -7.66
C ARG A 124 -18.61 13.44 -6.48
N ILE A 125 -17.37 13.87 -6.73
CA ILE A 125 -16.47 14.30 -5.66
C ILE A 125 -16.96 15.64 -5.10
N PRO A 126 -17.17 15.76 -3.78
CA PRO A 126 -17.52 17.03 -3.16
C PRO A 126 -16.46 18.11 -3.47
N GLU A 127 -16.92 19.34 -3.71
CA GLU A 127 -16.02 20.50 -3.82
C GLU A 127 -15.37 20.77 -2.47
N LYS A 128 -14.17 20.21 -2.28
CA LYS A 128 -13.33 20.41 -1.09
C LYS A 128 -11.90 20.71 -1.50
N GLN A 129 -11.22 21.44 -0.64
CA GLN A 129 -9.78 21.62 -0.71
C GLN A 129 -9.07 20.45 -0.05
N VAL A 130 -7.84 20.18 -0.49
CA VAL A 130 -6.98 19.16 0.12
C VAL A 130 -6.72 19.44 1.60
N SER A 131 -6.61 20.71 1.97
CA SER A 131 -6.41 21.16 3.36
C SER A 131 -7.48 20.65 4.33
N GLU A 132 -8.70 20.38 3.84
CA GLU A 132 -9.82 19.89 4.63
C GLU A 132 -9.75 18.39 4.93
N ILE A 133 -9.03 17.62 4.12
CA ILE A 133 -8.95 16.16 4.22
C ILE A 133 -7.55 15.62 4.53
N MET A 134 -6.52 16.46 4.41
CA MET A 134 -5.13 16.04 4.60
C MET A 134 -4.83 15.68 6.06
N THR A 135 -3.89 14.75 6.24
CA THR A 135 -3.26 14.54 7.54
C THR A 135 -2.18 15.60 7.76
N THR A 136 -2.32 16.43 8.80
CA THR A 136 -1.38 17.53 9.12
C THR A 136 -0.21 17.11 10.01
N LYS A 137 -0.41 16.13 10.90
CA LYS A 137 0.66 15.59 11.76
C LYS A 137 1.45 14.52 11.00
N VAL A 138 2.28 14.96 10.06
CA VAL A 138 3.01 14.06 9.17
C VAL A 138 4.30 13.58 9.83
N VAL A 139 4.48 12.25 9.85
CA VAL A 139 5.77 11.66 10.20
C VAL A 139 6.66 11.69 8.96
N THR A 140 7.87 12.21 9.11
CA THR A 140 8.84 12.38 8.02
C THR A 140 10.14 11.63 8.32
N THR A 141 11.00 11.57 7.31
CA THR A 141 12.36 11.03 7.43
C THR A 141 13.36 11.95 6.72
N ARG A 142 14.64 11.81 7.04
CA ARG A 142 15.74 12.55 6.41
C ARG A 142 16.46 11.68 5.36
N PRO A 143 17.14 12.26 4.38
CA PRO A 143 17.81 11.49 3.32
C PRO A 143 18.93 10.57 3.85
N ASP A 144 19.58 10.98 4.94
CA ASP A 144 20.65 10.27 5.64
C ASP A 144 20.14 9.25 6.66
N ASP A 145 18.83 9.17 6.91
CA ASP A 145 18.28 8.18 7.84
C ASP A 145 18.61 6.75 7.36
N PRO A 146 18.98 5.85 8.28
CA PRO A 146 19.24 4.46 7.92
C PRO A 146 17.93 3.75 7.56
N ILE A 147 17.97 2.97 6.48
CA ILE A 147 16.80 2.20 6.00
C ILE A 147 16.25 1.24 7.06
N THR A 148 17.08 0.73 7.97
CA THR A 148 16.63 -0.13 9.07
C THR A 148 15.65 0.58 10.01
N ARG A 149 15.92 1.85 10.36
CA ARG A 149 15.00 2.67 11.17
C ARG A 149 13.66 2.85 10.46
N ILE A 150 13.70 3.11 9.15
CA ILE A 150 12.48 3.33 8.35
C ILE A 150 11.67 2.05 8.22
N TRP A 151 12.35 0.92 8.08
CA TRP A 151 11.73 -0.39 8.06
C TRP A 151 10.97 -0.69 9.36
N ASP A 152 11.63 -0.50 10.50
CA ASP A 152 11.02 -0.73 11.81
C ASP A 152 9.83 0.23 12.02
N LEU A 153 9.98 1.51 11.65
CA LEU A 153 8.91 2.50 11.70
C LEU A 153 7.69 2.13 10.84
N MET A 154 7.90 1.62 9.61
CA MET A 154 6.82 1.18 8.73
C MET A 154 6.08 -0.06 9.24
N ILE A 155 6.77 -0.95 9.95
CA ILE A 155 6.15 -2.13 10.59
C ILE A 155 5.34 -1.73 11.82
N GLU A 156 5.94 -0.95 12.71
CA GLU A 156 5.36 -0.60 14.01
C GLU A 156 4.18 0.35 13.90
N LYS A 157 4.25 1.33 12.98
CA LYS A 157 3.24 2.38 12.82
C LYS A 157 2.32 2.17 11.63
N ASP A 158 2.48 1.06 10.93
CA ASP A 158 1.75 0.74 9.71
C ASP A 158 1.84 1.84 8.61
N PHE A 159 2.94 2.59 8.56
CA PHE A 159 3.12 3.59 7.51
C PHE A 159 3.39 2.94 6.15
N THR A 160 2.63 3.35 5.15
CA THR A 160 2.76 2.86 3.77
C THR A 160 3.74 3.68 2.93
N GLY A 161 4.06 4.90 3.38
CA GLY A 161 5.13 5.76 2.86
C GLY A 161 5.32 7.00 3.73
N LEU A 162 6.50 7.61 3.63
CA LEU A 162 6.92 8.77 4.43
C LEU A 162 7.55 9.83 3.50
N PRO A 163 7.16 11.11 3.63
CA PRO A 163 7.87 12.20 2.98
C PRO A 163 9.30 12.30 3.48
N VAL A 164 10.23 12.56 2.56
CA VAL A 164 11.64 12.80 2.87
C VAL A 164 11.90 14.30 2.88
N VAL A 165 12.39 14.81 4.00
CA VAL A 165 12.61 16.24 4.24
C VAL A 165 14.10 16.52 4.45
N LYS A 166 14.63 17.53 3.75
CA LYS A 166 16.00 18.03 3.88
C LYS A 166 15.97 19.55 3.92
N ASP A 167 16.66 20.15 4.90
CA ASP A 167 16.72 21.61 5.07
C ASP A 167 15.32 22.24 5.04
N ASP A 168 14.40 21.62 5.80
CA ASP A 168 12.96 21.94 5.91
C ASP A 168 12.12 21.81 4.63
N ARG A 169 12.74 21.40 3.51
CA ARG A 169 12.05 21.16 2.25
C ARG A 169 11.75 19.69 2.04
N THR A 170 10.55 19.39 1.57
CA THR A 170 10.22 18.04 1.12
C THR A 170 10.87 17.79 -0.23
N ILE A 171 11.71 16.74 -0.31
CA ILE A 171 12.50 16.45 -1.51
C ILE A 171 12.13 15.13 -2.19
N GLY A 172 11.37 14.27 -1.52
CA GLY A 172 11.01 12.96 -2.05
C GLY A 172 10.05 12.19 -1.15
N MET A 173 9.85 10.91 -1.49
CA MET A 173 8.96 10.00 -0.78
C MET A 173 9.63 8.62 -0.71
N ILE A 174 9.59 7.97 0.45
CA ILE A 174 10.00 6.57 0.59
C ILE A 174 8.78 5.72 0.96
N THR A 175 8.61 4.58 0.30
CA THR A 175 7.43 3.72 0.48
C THR A 175 7.82 2.29 0.81
N ARG A 176 6.88 1.49 1.33
CA ARG A 176 7.10 0.05 1.53
C ARG A 176 7.56 -0.66 0.27
N PHE A 177 7.10 -0.19 -0.90
CA PHE A 177 7.49 -0.77 -2.17
C PHE A 177 8.98 -0.56 -2.45
N ASP A 178 9.51 0.63 -2.12
CA ASP A 178 10.94 0.93 -2.25
C ASP A 178 11.78 0.07 -1.30
N MET A 179 11.26 -0.23 -0.10
CA MET A 179 11.90 -1.15 0.84
C MET A 179 11.97 -2.58 0.31
N LEU A 180 10.99 -3.02 -0.48
CA LEU A 180 10.93 -4.36 -1.06
C LEU A 180 11.74 -4.50 -2.36
N LYS A 181 12.10 -3.41 -3.03
CA LYS A 181 13.05 -3.44 -4.16
C LYS A 181 14.39 -3.97 -3.63
N GLY A 182 14.90 -5.05 -4.22
CA GLY A 182 15.97 -5.91 -3.69
C GLY A 182 17.35 -5.29 -3.47
N THR A 183 17.47 -3.96 -3.46
CA THR A 183 18.65 -3.21 -3.03
C THR A 183 18.79 -3.24 -1.50
N ALA A 184 17.66 -3.30 -0.76
CA ALA A 184 17.66 -3.44 0.69
C ALA A 184 17.90 -4.88 1.12
N ARG A 185 19.14 -5.36 0.94
CA ARG A 185 19.63 -6.47 1.76
C ARG A 185 19.79 -5.94 3.18
N ILE A 186 18.72 -6.03 3.96
CA ILE A 186 18.77 -5.72 5.39
C ILE A 186 19.69 -6.76 6.03
N GLY A 187 20.94 -6.35 6.23
CA GLY A 187 22.00 -7.14 6.83
C GLY A 187 21.80 -7.32 8.34
N LYS A 188 20.60 -7.73 8.78
CA LYS A 188 20.41 -8.15 10.18
C LYS A 188 21.14 -9.48 10.47
N GLU A 189 21.60 -10.23 9.46
CA GLU A 189 22.16 -11.59 9.62
C GLU A 189 23.48 -11.92 8.90
N SER A 190 24.12 -11.01 8.15
CA SER A 190 25.44 -11.36 7.63
C SER A 190 26.45 -11.37 8.78
N GLU A 191 26.93 -12.55 9.20
CA GLU A 191 28.10 -12.77 10.07
C GLU A 191 29.40 -12.12 9.54
N ARG A 192 29.34 -11.48 8.37
CA ARG A 192 30.36 -10.54 7.95
C ARG A 192 30.22 -9.28 8.81
N ARG A 193 31.23 -9.07 9.65
CA ARG A 193 31.48 -7.82 10.38
C ARG A 193 30.96 -6.62 9.58
N PRO A 194 30.17 -5.71 10.17
CA PRO A 194 29.82 -4.43 9.56
C PRO A 194 31.06 -3.53 9.54
N SER A 195 32.08 -3.95 8.80
CA SER A 195 33.23 -3.14 8.42
C SER A 195 33.19 -3.07 6.90
N ASP A 196 32.80 -1.90 6.39
CA ASP A 196 32.82 -1.45 4.98
C ASP A 196 31.58 -1.67 4.09
N SER A 197 30.43 -2.12 4.61
CA SER A 197 29.16 -2.04 3.86
C SER A 197 28.44 -0.73 4.19
N MET A 198 28.55 0.25 3.30
CA MET A 198 27.77 1.50 3.27
C MET A 198 26.34 1.26 3.79
N GLN A 199 26.00 1.78 4.99
CA GLN A 199 24.62 1.72 5.48
C GLN A 199 23.73 2.27 4.37
N MET A 200 22.72 1.50 3.96
CA MET A 200 21.76 2.04 3.00
C MET A 200 20.97 3.14 3.70
N THR A 201 20.92 4.29 3.04
CA THR A 201 20.23 5.48 3.48
C THR A 201 18.96 5.69 2.64
N VAL A 202 18.03 6.49 3.16
CA VAL A 202 16.78 6.84 2.48
C VAL A 202 17.02 7.38 1.07
N GLU A 203 18.00 8.27 0.91
CA GLU A 203 18.29 8.93 -0.37
C GLU A 203 18.58 7.96 -1.53
N LYS A 204 19.08 6.75 -1.23
CA LYS A 204 19.48 5.76 -2.25
C LYS A 204 18.30 5.02 -2.86
N ILE A 205 17.16 4.97 -2.18
CA ILE A 205 16.00 4.20 -2.62
C ILE A 205 14.69 5.01 -2.64
N MET A 206 14.68 6.22 -2.07
CA MET A 206 13.51 7.09 -2.15
C MET A 206 13.18 7.43 -3.61
N SER A 207 11.90 7.70 -3.85
CA SER A 207 11.43 8.20 -5.14
C SER A 207 11.63 9.71 -5.21
N THR A 208 12.22 10.17 -6.32
CA THR A 208 12.37 11.58 -6.72
C THR A 208 12.04 11.74 -8.21
N PRO A 209 11.57 12.91 -8.68
CA PRO A 209 11.23 14.11 -7.91
C PRO A 209 9.98 13.90 -7.03
N LEU A 210 9.75 14.81 -6.07
CA LEU A 210 8.55 14.80 -5.25
C LEU A 210 7.31 15.12 -6.10
N TYR A 211 6.28 14.27 -6.00
CA TYR A 211 4.93 14.62 -6.43
C TYR A 211 4.19 15.27 -5.25
N SER A 212 3.90 16.56 -5.36
CA SER A 212 3.23 17.35 -4.33
C SER A 212 2.02 18.12 -4.87
N VAL A 213 1.16 18.53 -3.95
CA VAL A 213 -0.01 19.39 -4.17
C VAL A 213 0.01 20.52 -3.15
N LYS A 214 -0.79 21.56 -3.37
CA LYS A 214 -0.97 22.67 -2.44
C LYS A 214 -2.20 22.45 -1.53
N PRO A 215 -2.25 23.09 -0.35
CA PRO A 215 -3.42 23.00 0.55
C PRO A 215 -4.73 23.41 -0.12
N GLU A 216 -4.69 24.42 -0.99
CA GLU A 216 -5.85 24.99 -1.69
C GLU A 216 -6.26 24.22 -2.94
N ASP A 217 -5.48 23.22 -3.38
CA ASP A 217 -5.82 22.39 -4.54
C ASP A 217 -7.14 21.66 -4.29
N ASN A 218 -7.94 21.49 -5.34
CA ASN A 218 -9.21 20.79 -5.25
C ASN A 218 -9.00 19.27 -5.22
N VAL A 219 -9.77 18.55 -4.39
CA VAL A 219 -9.69 17.09 -4.24
C VAL A 219 -9.78 16.34 -5.58
N ALA A 220 -10.66 16.75 -6.51
CA ALA A 220 -10.78 16.11 -7.82
C ALA A 220 -9.50 16.24 -8.64
N SER A 221 -8.87 17.42 -8.64
CA SER A 221 -7.59 17.64 -9.34
C SER A 221 -6.46 16.78 -8.75
N VAL A 222 -6.47 16.53 -7.44
CA VAL A 222 -5.51 15.64 -6.78
C VAL A 222 -5.73 14.18 -7.18
N ILE A 223 -6.99 13.74 -7.31
CA ILE A 223 -7.29 12.39 -7.82
C ILE A 223 -6.74 12.22 -9.24
N GLU A 224 -6.98 13.20 -10.13
CA GLU A 224 -6.43 13.19 -11.48
C GLU A 224 -4.89 13.13 -11.49
N HIS A 225 -4.23 13.93 -10.64
CA HIS A 225 -2.77 13.90 -10.48
C HIS A 225 -2.28 12.53 -10.00
N MET A 226 -2.94 11.92 -9.00
CA MET A 226 -2.56 10.60 -8.52
C MET A 226 -2.74 9.51 -9.58
N LEU A 227 -3.82 9.56 -10.37
CA LEU A 227 -4.08 8.64 -11.48
C LEU A 227 -3.04 8.81 -12.59
N LYS A 228 -2.81 10.05 -13.04
CA LYS A 228 -1.86 10.39 -14.10
C LYS A 228 -0.44 9.93 -13.78
N HIS A 229 0.00 10.09 -12.53
CA HIS A 229 1.36 9.76 -12.12
C HIS A 229 1.50 8.36 -11.51
N GLY A 230 0.39 7.61 -11.37
CA GLY A 230 0.40 6.27 -10.77
C GLY A 230 0.81 6.25 -9.29
N VAL A 231 0.68 7.38 -8.59
CA VAL A 231 1.08 7.50 -7.17
C VAL A 231 -0.08 7.18 -6.24
N GLY A 232 0.24 6.66 -5.06
CA GLY A 232 -0.75 6.29 -4.05
C GLY A 232 -0.97 7.33 -2.96
N ARG A 233 -0.15 8.38 -2.93
CA ARG A 233 -0.13 9.47 -1.95
C ARG A 233 0.69 10.63 -2.47
N MET A 234 0.41 11.83 -1.99
CA MET A 234 1.13 13.06 -2.33
C MET A 234 1.38 13.88 -1.07
N SER A 235 2.55 14.51 -1.01
CA SER A 235 2.85 15.50 0.03
C SER A 235 2.10 16.79 -0.26
N VAL A 236 1.52 17.40 0.76
CA VAL A 236 0.91 18.72 0.67
C VAL A 236 1.96 19.74 1.11
N VAL A 237 2.30 20.67 0.23
CA VAL A 237 3.42 21.59 0.38
C VAL A 237 2.97 23.03 0.17
N GLU A 238 3.36 23.90 1.09
CA GLU A 238 3.15 25.36 1.03
C GLU A 238 4.51 26.04 1.18
N ASP A 239 4.87 26.94 0.26
CA ASP A 239 6.18 27.61 0.23
C ASP A 239 7.42 26.68 0.34
N GLY A 240 7.28 25.45 -0.18
CA GLY A 240 8.32 24.41 -0.14
C GLY A 240 8.37 23.60 1.17
N MET A 241 7.57 23.98 2.15
CA MET A 241 7.44 23.35 3.47
C MET A 241 6.35 22.27 3.47
N LEU A 242 6.59 21.15 4.15
CA LEU A 242 5.57 20.13 4.33
C LEU A 242 4.49 20.61 5.32
N VAL A 243 3.25 20.69 4.86
CA VAL A 243 2.11 21.05 5.71
C VAL A 243 1.08 19.93 5.87
N GLY A 244 1.17 18.90 5.03
CA GLY A 244 0.33 17.72 5.16
C GLY A 244 0.69 16.58 4.22
N ILE A 245 -0.09 15.50 4.28
CA ILE A 245 -0.06 14.39 3.34
C ILE A 245 -1.48 13.92 3.07
N VAL A 246 -1.75 13.52 1.83
CA VAL A 246 -3.03 12.94 1.41
C VAL A 246 -2.78 11.65 0.65
N ASP A 247 -3.57 10.61 0.93
CA ASP A 247 -3.52 9.33 0.22
C ASP A 247 -4.87 8.90 -0.35
N ARG A 248 -4.88 7.77 -1.08
CA ARG A 248 -6.11 7.25 -1.70
C ARG A 248 -7.23 6.97 -0.69
N ASN A 249 -6.92 6.63 0.57
CA ASN A 249 -7.96 6.39 1.58
C ASN A 249 -8.66 7.70 1.92
N ASP A 250 -7.93 8.80 2.07
CA ASP A 250 -8.49 10.11 2.37
C ASP A 250 -9.41 10.58 1.22
N LEU A 251 -8.96 10.38 -0.02
CA LEU A 251 -9.73 10.71 -1.23
C LEU A 251 -10.98 9.83 -1.38
N ILE A 252 -10.89 8.53 -1.09
CA ILE A 252 -12.05 7.61 -1.14
C ILE A 252 -13.04 7.94 -0.02
N LYS A 253 -12.59 8.30 1.19
CA LYS A 253 -13.49 8.77 2.27
C LYS A 253 -14.24 10.03 1.85
N CYS A 254 -13.53 11.00 1.27
CA CYS A 254 -14.14 12.21 0.73
C CYS A 254 -15.20 11.88 -0.34
N TYR A 255 -14.92 10.95 -1.26
CA TYR A 255 -15.87 10.47 -2.26
C TYR A 255 -17.11 9.79 -1.64
N LEU A 256 -16.94 9.08 -0.52
CA LEU A 256 -18.03 8.43 0.21
C LEU A 256 -18.84 9.39 1.11
N GLY A 257 -18.35 10.62 1.32
CA GLY A 257 -18.94 11.60 2.22
C GLY A 257 -18.67 11.32 3.71
N GLU A 258 -17.58 10.62 4.02
CA GLU A 258 -17.13 10.28 5.39
C GLU A 258 -16.09 11.26 5.95
#